data_AF-A0A7K1A0U4-F1
#
_entry.id   AF-A0A7K1A0U4-F1
#
_cell.length_a   1.000
_cell.length_b   1.000
_cell.length_c   1.000
_cell.angle_alpha   90.00
_cell.angle_beta   90.00
_cell.angle_gamma   90.00
#
_symmetry.space_group_name_H-M   'P 1'
#
loop_
_entity.id
_entity.type
_entity.pdbx_description
1 polymer ?
#
loop_
_entity_poly.entity_id
_entity_poly.type
_entity_poly.pdbx_seq_one_letter_code
_entity_poly.pdbx_strand_id
1 'polypeptide(L)'
;MPAEAEPIAGEVNPWDTVVEHLQELRRAAGSPSYVTIAERIAARRVEAGWSPHAARVAKSTVYDALRPGRARVNVDFLHEIAEVLGGTGDQVDAWVAASRTSTVAPAPPVAGPSLRQAVILALACLALNLAGRAFVDFFSLPLYLDMVGTAIAAIALGPWRGALVGGATNLLGALGSGLISVPFGLVNIGGALLWGYGVRRAGMARTLPRFFALNLVVAVVCSMIAVPIIVLSLRRDLRVGDDVVTQLIGDTVDTFLLAVGFSNLLTSTGDKVISGFVALVVVTALPAAFRAGVRWVRIP
;
A
#
# COMPACT_ATOMS: atom_id res chain seq x y z
N MET A 1 10.43 23.08 10.01
CA MET A 1 9.44 22.33 10.80
C MET A 1 9.56 20.86 10.43
N PRO A 2 10.00 19.98 11.33
CA PRO A 2 10.02 18.56 11.04
C PRO A 2 8.58 18.06 10.92
N ALA A 3 8.29 17.32 9.84
CA ALA A 3 7.00 16.70 9.62
C ALA A 3 6.71 15.74 10.78
N GLU A 4 5.70 16.07 11.58
CA GLU A 4 5.23 15.25 12.69
C GLU A 4 4.85 13.87 12.15
N ALA A 5 5.53 12.86 12.66
CA ALA A 5 5.32 11.48 12.28
C ALA A 5 3.90 11.06 12.70
N GLU A 6 3.04 10.77 11.72
CA GLU A 6 1.74 10.13 11.98
C GLU A 6 1.96 8.81 12.73
N PRO A 7 1.20 8.57 13.83
CA PRO A 7 1.38 7.44 14.72
C PRO A 7 1.26 6.09 13.99
N ILE A 8 2.04 5.13 14.45
CA ILE A 8 2.16 3.79 13.86
C ILE A 8 0.96 2.95 14.33
N ALA A 9 0.38 2.14 13.45
CA ALA A 9 -0.75 1.25 13.78
C ALA A 9 -0.38 0.34 14.98
N GLY A 10 -1.02 0.61 16.12
CA GLY A 10 -0.74 -0.04 17.42
C GLY A 10 -0.53 0.95 18.57
N GLU A 11 -0.27 2.23 18.29
CA GLU A 11 -0.30 3.27 19.32
C GLU A 11 -1.74 3.60 19.69
N VAL A 12 -2.12 3.32 20.94
CA VAL A 12 -3.36 3.78 21.53
C VAL A 12 -3.32 5.30 21.53
N ASN A 13 -4.18 5.90 20.72
CA ASN A 13 -4.23 7.35 20.68
C ASN A 13 -4.94 7.83 21.94
N PRO A 14 -4.32 8.69 22.77
CA PRO A 14 -4.95 9.17 24.00
C PRO A 14 -6.32 9.81 23.73
N TRP A 15 -6.51 10.40 22.56
CA TRP A 15 -7.76 11.03 22.17
C TRP A 15 -8.88 10.06 21.82
N ASP A 16 -8.59 8.79 21.53
CA ASP A 16 -9.61 7.79 21.19
C ASP A 16 -10.55 7.54 22.38
N THR A 17 -10.00 7.51 23.59
CA THR A 17 -10.80 7.41 24.81
C THR A 17 -11.74 8.62 24.97
N VAL A 18 -11.29 9.84 24.65
CA VAL A 18 -12.16 11.03 24.70
C VAL A 18 -13.28 10.94 23.66
N VAL A 19 -12.97 10.45 22.46
CA VAL A 19 -13.95 10.22 21.40
C VAL A 19 -14.99 9.16 21.80
N GLU A 20 -14.57 8.09 22.48
CA GLU A 20 -15.48 7.06 23.01
C GLU A 20 -16.50 7.66 23.99
N HIS A 21 -16.06 8.45 24.96
CA HIS A 21 -16.94 9.13 25.92
C HIS A 21 -17.92 10.10 25.23
N LEU A 22 -17.46 10.85 24.23
CA LEU A 22 -18.35 11.72 23.44
C LEU A 22 -19.37 10.94 22.62
N GLN A 23 -19.00 9.76 22.09
CA GLN A 23 -19.94 8.87 21.42
C GLN A 23 -20.96 8.25 22.40
N GLU A 24 -20.56 7.96 23.64
CA GLU A 24 -21.47 7.56 24.72
C GLU A 24 -22.46 8.66 25.05
N LEU A 25 -21.99 9.89 25.20
CA LEU A 25 -22.84 11.06 25.45
C LEU A 25 -23.84 11.26 24.31
N ARG A 26 -23.38 11.11 23.06
CA ARG A 26 -24.25 11.17 21.88
C ARG A 26 -25.31 10.06 21.91
N ARG A 27 -24.94 8.83 22.32
CA ARG A 27 -25.89 7.72 22.44
C ARG A 27 -26.93 7.99 23.53
N ALA A 28 -26.51 8.51 24.68
CA ALA A 28 -27.39 8.91 25.78
C ALA A 28 -28.36 10.04 25.38
N ALA A 29 -27.91 10.96 24.52
CA ALA A 29 -28.72 12.05 23.96
C ALA A 29 -29.70 11.60 22.84
N GLY A 30 -29.89 10.30 22.62
CA GLY A 30 -30.78 9.77 21.58
C GLY A 30 -30.16 9.67 20.19
N SER A 31 -28.83 9.65 20.10
CA SER A 31 -28.06 9.50 18.84
C SER A 31 -28.38 10.54 17.75
N PRO A 32 -28.42 11.86 18.05
CA PRO A 32 -28.72 12.88 17.05
C PRO A 32 -27.76 12.82 15.87
N SER A 33 -28.22 13.25 14.68
CA SER A 33 -27.38 13.28 13.49
C SER A 33 -26.25 14.31 13.63
N TYR A 34 -25.13 14.12 12.91
CA TYR A 34 -24.05 15.11 12.92
C TYR A 34 -24.47 16.48 12.37
N VAL A 35 -25.48 16.51 11.50
CA VAL A 35 -26.09 17.77 11.01
C VAL A 35 -26.81 18.46 12.16
N THR A 36 -27.64 17.72 12.90
CA THR A 36 -28.36 18.24 14.07
C THR A 36 -27.42 18.77 15.14
N ILE A 37 -26.29 18.09 15.39
CA ILE A 37 -25.27 18.56 16.33
C ILE A 37 -24.65 19.88 15.83
N ALA A 38 -24.29 19.96 14.55
CA ALA A 38 -23.74 21.19 13.95
C ALA A 38 -24.72 22.37 14.03
N GLU A 39 -26.02 22.13 13.78
CA GLU A 39 -27.08 23.13 13.87
C GLU A 39 -27.26 23.64 15.31
N ARG A 40 -27.25 22.74 16.30
CA ARG A 40 -27.35 23.12 17.72
C ARG A 40 -26.15 23.96 18.18
N ILE A 41 -24.93 23.63 17.75
CA ILE A 41 -23.73 24.42 18.06
C ILE A 41 -23.85 25.80 17.42
N ALA A 42 -24.25 25.86 16.15
CA ALA A 42 -24.42 27.13 15.46
C ALA A 42 -25.48 28.03 16.13
N ALA A 43 -26.61 27.45 16.55
CA ALA A 43 -27.65 28.19 17.28
C ALA A 43 -27.10 28.79 18.59
N ARG A 44 -26.39 27.98 19.39
CA ARG A 44 -25.77 28.42 20.66
C ARG A 44 -24.73 29.54 20.45
N ARG A 45 -23.91 29.46 19.40
CA ARG A 45 -22.94 30.53 19.06
C ARG A 45 -23.64 31.84 18.71
N VAL A 46 -24.74 31.78 17.96
CA VAL A 46 -25.54 32.98 17.64
C VAL A 46 -26.15 33.58 18.91
N GLU A 47 -26.67 32.76 19.81
CA GLU A 47 -27.17 33.21 21.13
C GLU A 47 -26.06 33.86 21.96
N ALA A 48 -24.82 33.37 21.84
CA ALA A 48 -23.63 33.97 22.44
C ALA A 48 -23.10 35.22 21.70
N GLY A 49 -23.84 35.75 20.73
CA GLY A 49 -23.54 37.02 20.04
C GLY A 49 -22.67 36.89 18.79
N TRP A 50 -22.42 35.68 18.29
CA TRP A 50 -21.65 35.49 17.06
C TRP A 50 -22.50 35.83 15.83
N SER A 51 -21.86 36.30 14.76
CA SER A 51 -22.57 36.52 13.50
C SER A 51 -23.05 35.18 12.91
N PRO A 52 -24.19 35.16 12.17
CA PRO A 52 -24.70 33.93 11.57
C PRO A 52 -23.71 33.23 10.63
N HIS A 53 -22.76 33.96 10.06
CA HIS A 53 -21.71 33.38 9.23
C HIS A 53 -20.62 32.72 10.09
N ALA A 54 -20.14 33.39 11.14
CA ALA A 54 -19.10 32.87 12.03
C ALA A 54 -19.58 31.69 12.90
N ALA A 55 -20.88 31.61 13.17
CA ALA A 55 -21.49 30.53 13.93
C ALA A 55 -21.59 29.20 13.17
N ARG A 56 -21.47 29.20 11.83
CA ARG A 56 -21.67 27.99 11.02
C ARG A 56 -20.62 26.93 11.32
N VAL A 57 -21.10 25.70 11.53
CA VAL A 57 -20.27 24.50 11.67
C VAL A 57 -20.65 23.52 10.57
N ALA A 58 -19.65 22.95 9.88
CA ALA A 58 -19.91 21.94 8.87
C ALA A 58 -20.13 20.56 9.52
N LYS A 59 -21.03 19.76 8.92
CA LYS A 59 -21.25 18.35 9.31
C LYS A 59 -19.94 17.55 9.35
N SER A 60 -19.07 17.75 8.36
CA SER A 60 -17.76 17.08 8.28
C SER A 60 -16.89 17.40 9.49
N THR A 61 -16.93 18.63 10.00
CA THR A 61 -16.18 19.03 11.20
C THR A 61 -16.64 18.25 12.44
N VAL A 62 -17.96 18.10 12.63
CA VAL A 62 -18.52 17.29 13.73
C VAL A 62 -18.18 15.82 13.57
N TYR A 63 -18.34 15.28 12.36
CA TYR A 63 -17.97 13.90 12.04
C TYR A 63 -16.48 13.64 12.33
N ASP A 64 -15.62 14.56 11.91
CA ASP A 64 -14.17 14.47 12.07
C ASP A 64 -13.73 14.59 13.54
N ALA A 65 -14.49 15.31 14.37
CA ALA A 65 -14.25 15.42 15.82
C ALA A 65 -14.68 14.15 16.58
N LEU A 66 -15.68 13.42 16.10
CA LEU A 66 -16.20 12.19 16.71
C LEU A 66 -15.58 10.91 16.11
N ARG A 67 -14.54 11.05 15.28
CA ARG A 67 -13.84 9.94 14.63
C ARG A 67 -12.55 9.57 15.39
N PRO A 68 -12.28 8.28 15.65
CA PRO A 68 -11.03 7.84 16.27
C PRO A 68 -9.81 8.01 15.34
N GLY A 69 -8.62 7.99 15.92
CA GLY A 69 -7.32 8.06 15.25
C GLY A 69 -6.77 9.47 15.03
N ARG A 70 -7.16 10.44 15.87
CA ARG A 70 -6.80 11.87 15.73
C ARG A 70 -5.48 12.21 16.42
N ALA A 71 -4.44 12.59 15.68
CA ALA A 71 -3.17 13.01 16.31
C ALA A 71 -3.33 14.30 17.17
N ARG A 72 -4.29 15.15 16.82
CA ARG A 72 -4.62 16.42 17.48
C ARG A 72 -6.12 16.65 17.52
N VAL A 73 -6.58 17.26 18.60
CA VAL A 73 -7.99 17.59 18.86
C VAL A 73 -8.12 19.03 19.33
N ASN A 74 -9.16 19.71 18.88
CA ASN A 74 -9.55 21.03 19.37
C ASN A 74 -10.46 20.84 20.59
N VAL A 75 -9.93 21.08 21.78
CA VAL A 75 -10.64 20.85 23.05
C VAL A 75 -11.84 21.77 23.21
N ASP A 76 -11.72 23.05 22.81
CA ASP A 76 -12.83 24.01 22.84
C ASP A 76 -14.02 23.49 22.02
N PHE A 77 -13.73 22.92 20.84
CA PHE A 77 -14.79 22.34 19.99
C PHE A 77 -15.41 21.07 20.59
N LEU A 78 -14.66 20.30 21.39
CA LEU A 78 -15.23 19.17 22.13
C LEU A 78 -16.17 19.63 23.24
N HIS A 79 -15.86 20.75 23.91
CA HIS A 79 -16.75 21.34 24.92
C HIS A 79 -18.09 21.70 24.29
N GLU A 80 -18.05 22.38 23.13
CA GLU A 80 -19.26 22.74 22.40
C GLU A 80 -20.10 21.52 21.99
N ILE A 81 -19.46 20.43 21.54
CA ILE A 81 -20.15 19.17 21.22
C ILE A 81 -20.77 18.56 22.48
N ALA A 82 -20.04 18.51 23.59
CA ALA A 82 -20.55 17.94 24.83
C ALA A 82 -21.76 18.71 25.35
N GLU A 83 -21.69 20.04 25.35
CA GLU A 83 -22.77 20.91 25.82
C GLU A 83 -24.08 20.72 25.03
N VAL A 84 -24.02 20.64 23.69
CA VAL A 84 -25.23 20.42 22.86
C VAL A 84 -25.79 18.99 22.93
N LEU A 85 -25.01 18.08 23.49
CA LEU A 85 -25.40 16.69 23.80
C LEU A 85 -25.85 16.52 25.25
N GLY A 86 -25.87 17.60 26.06
CA GLY A 86 -26.30 17.56 27.45
C GLY A 86 -25.21 17.19 28.46
N GLY A 87 -23.95 17.18 28.04
CA GLY A 87 -22.78 17.09 28.92
C GLY A 87 -22.29 18.46 29.40
N THR A 88 -21.15 18.46 30.08
CA THR A 88 -20.52 19.66 30.67
C THR A 88 -19.06 19.79 30.25
N GLY A 89 -18.51 21.01 30.29
CA GLY A 89 -17.08 21.25 30.07
C GLY A 89 -16.21 20.45 31.04
N ASP A 90 -16.58 20.40 32.32
CA ASP A 90 -15.86 19.66 33.37
C ASP A 90 -15.70 18.15 33.05
N GLN A 91 -16.72 17.53 32.43
CA GLN A 91 -16.63 16.14 31.98
C GLN A 91 -15.56 15.99 30.89
N VAL A 92 -15.52 16.91 29.93
CA VAL A 92 -14.53 16.86 28.85
C VAL A 92 -13.13 17.11 29.39
N ASP A 93 -12.96 18.09 30.28
CA ASP A 93 -11.67 18.35 30.94
C ASP A 93 -11.17 17.12 31.72
N ALA A 94 -12.07 16.41 32.42
CA ALA A 94 -11.74 15.16 33.09
C ALA A 94 -11.30 14.06 32.11
N TRP A 95 -11.99 13.89 30.98
CA TRP A 95 -11.60 12.92 29.94
C TRP A 95 -10.25 13.28 29.30
N VAL A 96 -10.00 14.58 29.06
CA VAL A 96 -8.74 15.10 28.53
C VAL A 96 -7.60 14.91 29.54
N ALA A 97 -7.83 15.13 30.83
CA ALA A 97 -6.84 14.87 31.87
C ALA A 97 -6.53 13.37 32.00
N ALA A 98 -7.57 12.52 31.99
CA ALA A 98 -7.45 11.06 32.08
C ALA A 98 -6.74 10.45 30.86
N SER A 99 -6.98 10.98 29.66
CA SER A 99 -6.28 10.56 28.44
C SER A 99 -4.80 10.95 28.44
N ARG A 100 -4.43 12.06 29.07
CA ARG A 100 -3.01 12.47 29.24
C ARG A 100 -2.27 11.66 30.30
N THR A 101 -2.99 11.14 31.30
CA THR A 101 -2.41 10.31 32.39
C THR A 101 -2.48 8.82 32.10
N SER A 102 -3.37 8.38 31.19
CA SER A 102 -3.44 7.02 30.69
C SER A 102 -2.21 6.70 29.85
N THR A 103 -1.13 6.34 30.53
CA THR A 103 -0.07 5.51 29.96
C THR A 103 -0.64 4.12 29.73
N VAL A 104 -1.53 3.98 28.75
CA VAL A 104 -1.84 2.65 28.22
C VAL A 104 -0.53 2.13 27.69
N ALA A 105 0.05 1.16 28.39
CA ALA A 105 1.28 0.50 27.95
C ALA A 105 1.06 0.13 26.48
N PRO A 106 1.94 0.55 25.55
CA PRO A 106 1.73 0.31 24.13
C PRO A 106 1.46 -1.18 23.95
N ALA A 107 0.36 -1.50 23.26
CA ALA A 107 0.01 -2.88 22.97
C ALA A 107 1.27 -3.57 22.43
N PRO A 108 1.63 -4.77 22.93
CA PRO A 108 2.88 -5.42 22.53
C PRO A 108 2.92 -5.47 21.00
N PRO A 109 4.04 -5.04 20.39
CA PRO A 109 4.14 -4.96 18.93
C PRO A 109 3.76 -6.32 18.35
N VAL A 110 2.82 -6.32 17.39
CA VAL A 110 2.36 -7.55 16.74
C VAL A 110 3.58 -8.33 16.27
N ALA A 111 3.82 -9.49 16.88
CA ALA A 111 4.96 -10.30 16.56
C ALA A 111 4.94 -10.64 15.06
N GLY A 112 6.08 -10.46 14.39
CA GLY A 112 6.24 -10.83 12.99
C GLY A 112 6.04 -12.34 12.79
N PRO A 113 5.93 -12.80 11.54
CA PRO A 113 5.76 -14.23 11.27
C PRO A 113 6.97 -15.01 11.78
N SER A 114 6.71 -16.18 12.36
CA SER A 114 7.77 -17.13 12.69
C SER A 114 8.56 -17.53 11.44
N LEU A 115 9.81 -18.01 11.62
CA LEU A 115 10.62 -18.49 10.49
C LEU A 115 9.88 -19.57 9.68
N ARG A 116 9.22 -20.52 10.34
CA ARG A 116 8.42 -21.57 9.70
C ARG A 116 7.34 -20.98 8.80
N GLN A 117 6.57 -20.02 9.32
CA GLN A 117 5.52 -19.33 8.56
C GLN A 117 6.09 -18.56 7.36
N ALA A 118 7.22 -17.87 7.55
CA ALA A 118 7.89 -17.13 6.48
C ALA A 118 8.39 -18.06 5.36
N VAL A 119 8.97 -19.21 5.71
CA VAL A 119 9.43 -20.22 4.75
C VAL A 119 8.26 -20.84 3.99
N ILE A 120 7.18 -21.22 4.68
CA ILE A 120 5.98 -21.77 4.03
C ILE A 120 5.41 -20.78 3.01
N LEU A 121 5.28 -19.49 3.41
CA LEU A 121 4.79 -18.47 2.49
C LEU A 121 5.74 -18.27 1.31
N ALA A 122 7.05 -18.22 1.53
CA ALA A 122 8.03 -18.07 0.46
C ALA A 122 7.98 -19.24 -0.55
N LEU A 123 7.85 -20.48 -0.08
CA LEU A 123 7.71 -21.66 -0.94
C LEU A 123 6.37 -21.63 -1.70
N ALA A 124 5.28 -21.22 -1.06
CA ALA A 124 3.99 -21.07 -1.73
C ALA A 124 4.03 -19.97 -2.81
N CYS A 125 4.69 -18.84 -2.54
CA CYS A 125 4.92 -17.79 -3.52
C CYS A 125 5.76 -18.26 -4.71
N LEU A 126 6.82 -19.04 -4.45
CA LEU A 126 7.67 -19.62 -5.49
C LEU A 126 6.86 -20.58 -6.37
N ALA A 127 6.08 -21.47 -5.77
CA ALA A 127 5.19 -22.38 -6.49
C ALA A 127 4.14 -21.61 -7.32
N LEU A 128 3.56 -20.54 -6.76
CA LEU A 128 2.61 -19.68 -7.46
C LEU A 128 3.22 -19.03 -8.70
N ASN A 129 4.46 -18.54 -8.63
CA ASN A 129 5.11 -17.96 -9.79
C ASN A 129 5.37 -18.99 -10.89
N LEU A 130 5.83 -20.19 -10.53
CA LEU A 130 6.05 -21.28 -11.49
C LEU A 130 4.73 -21.73 -12.14
N ALA A 131 3.64 -21.80 -11.36
CA ALA A 131 2.31 -22.09 -11.88
C ALA A 131 1.79 -20.97 -12.80
N GLY A 132 2.00 -19.70 -12.42
CA GLY A 132 1.65 -18.54 -13.24
C GLY A 132 2.37 -18.55 -14.59
N ARG A 133 3.66 -18.88 -14.59
CA ARG A 133 4.43 -19.09 -15.83
C ARG A 133 3.84 -20.20 -16.68
N ALA A 134 3.64 -21.39 -16.10
CA ALA A 134 3.07 -22.53 -16.85
C ALA A 134 1.69 -22.21 -17.43
N PHE A 135 0.88 -21.43 -16.71
CA PHE A 135 -0.43 -20.96 -17.18
C PHE A 135 -0.30 -20.01 -18.37
N VAL A 136 0.62 -19.04 -18.32
CA VAL A 136 0.91 -18.14 -19.45
C VAL A 136 1.35 -18.93 -20.67
N ASP A 137 2.27 -19.87 -20.50
CA ASP A 137 2.82 -20.69 -21.57
C ASP A 137 1.73 -21.56 -22.22
N PHE A 138 0.83 -22.13 -21.41
CA PHE A 138 -0.26 -22.99 -21.89
C PHE A 138 -1.32 -22.21 -22.69
N PHE A 139 -1.66 -20.99 -22.26
CA PHE A 139 -2.70 -20.17 -22.91
C PHE A 139 -2.14 -19.13 -23.90
N SER A 140 -0.81 -19.07 -24.09
CA SER A 140 -0.13 -18.08 -24.94
C SER A 140 -0.51 -16.63 -24.60
N LEU A 141 -0.58 -16.31 -23.30
CA LEU A 141 -1.01 -15.00 -22.84
C LEU A 141 0.06 -13.93 -23.11
N PRO A 142 -0.31 -12.68 -23.44
CA PRO A 142 0.62 -11.58 -23.60
C PRO A 142 1.00 -10.95 -22.24
N LEU A 143 1.29 -11.78 -21.24
CA LEU A 143 1.64 -11.42 -19.85
C LEU A 143 2.67 -12.43 -19.31
N TYR A 144 3.20 -12.24 -18.09
CA TYR A 144 4.19 -13.18 -17.51
C TYR A 144 3.67 -13.91 -16.26
N LEU A 145 2.90 -13.23 -15.40
CA LEU A 145 2.32 -13.74 -14.14
C LEU A 145 3.29 -14.43 -13.16
N ASP A 146 4.57 -14.49 -13.47
CA ASP A 146 5.64 -15.14 -12.70
C ASP A 146 6.22 -14.24 -11.60
N MET A 147 5.50 -13.16 -11.27
CA MET A 147 5.87 -12.18 -10.24
C MET A 147 4.78 -11.95 -9.20
N VAL A 148 3.64 -12.65 -9.27
CA VAL A 148 2.55 -12.51 -8.29
C VAL A 148 3.03 -12.93 -6.89
N GLY A 149 3.62 -14.12 -6.79
CA GLY A 149 4.24 -14.62 -5.56
C GLY A 149 5.41 -13.75 -5.10
N THR A 150 6.19 -13.22 -6.03
CA THR A 150 7.28 -12.28 -5.73
C THR A 150 6.75 -11.01 -5.06
N ALA A 151 5.68 -10.41 -5.59
CA ALA A 151 5.02 -9.25 -5.00
C ALA A 151 4.45 -9.58 -3.60
N ILE A 152 3.76 -10.71 -3.45
CA ILE A 152 3.25 -11.18 -2.15
C ILE A 152 4.38 -11.30 -1.14
N ALA A 153 5.48 -11.98 -1.49
CA ALA A 153 6.62 -12.18 -0.60
C ALA A 153 7.32 -10.86 -0.26
N ALA A 154 7.49 -9.96 -1.24
CA ALA A 154 8.08 -8.64 -1.01
C ALA A 154 7.25 -7.77 -0.05
N ILE A 155 5.91 -7.82 -0.19
CA ILE A 155 4.96 -7.04 0.60
C ILE A 155 4.69 -7.69 1.97
N ALA A 156 4.73 -9.01 2.10
CA ALA A 156 4.46 -9.72 3.36
C ALA A 156 5.73 -9.96 4.18
N LEU A 157 6.85 -10.32 3.56
CA LEU A 157 8.07 -10.77 4.24
C LEU A 157 9.22 -9.76 4.17
N GLY A 158 9.18 -8.83 3.23
CA GLY A 158 10.17 -7.77 3.05
C GLY A 158 10.88 -7.85 1.69
N PRO A 159 11.50 -6.74 1.26
CA PRO A 159 12.06 -6.60 -0.08
C PRO A 159 13.09 -7.69 -0.42
N TRP A 160 14.02 -8.00 0.50
CA TRP A 160 15.07 -8.99 0.24
C TRP A 160 14.57 -10.43 0.20
N ARG A 161 13.57 -10.78 1.03
CA ARG A 161 12.95 -12.11 0.98
C ARG A 161 12.10 -12.27 -0.28
N GLY A 162 11.42 -11.21 -0.71
CA GLY A 162 10.76 -11.16 -2.03
C GLY A 162 11.77 -11.32 -3.17
N ALA A 163 12.90 -10.62 -3.11
CA ALA A 163 13.96 -10.72 -4.12
C ALA A 163 14.54 -12.13 -4.21
N LEU A 164 14.71 -12.82 -3.07
CA LEU A 164 15.11 -14.23 -3.04
C LEU A 164 14.08 -15.12 -3.74
N VAL A 165 12.78 -14.94 -3.48
CA VAL A 165 11.70 -15.68 -4.16
C VAL A 165 11.71 -15.41 -5.66
N GLY A 166 11.83 -14.15 -6.08
CA GLY A 166 11.88 -13.77 -7.48
C GLY A 166 13.11 -14.33 -8.21
N GLY A 167 14.30 -14.21 -7.63
CA GLY A 167 15.52 -14.78 -8.18
C GLY A 167 15.44 -16.31 -8.28
N ALA A 168 14.96 -16.98 -7.23
CA ALA A 168 14.75 -18.43 -7.24
C ALA A 168 13.74 -18.87 -8.29
N THR A 169 12.69 -18.08 -8.55
CA THR A 169 11.69 -18.38 -9.59
C THR A 169 12.34 -18.49 -10.96
N ASN A 170 13.19 -17.52 -11.32
CA ASN A 170 13.86 -17.52 -12.62
C ASN A 170 14.95 -18.59 -12.74
N LEU A 171 15.64 -18.92 -11.65
CA LEU A 171 16.62 -20.01 -11.60
C LEU A 171 15.94 -21.37 -11.79
N LEU A 172 14.85 -21.65 -11.05
CA LEU A 172 14.09 -22.88 -11.21
C LEU A 172 13.34 -22.93 -12.54
N GLY A 173 12.83 -21.79 -13.01
CA GLY A 173 12.21 -21.66 -14.33
C GLY A 173 13.13 -22.05 -15.47
N ALA A 174 14.46 -21.97 -15.28
CA ALA A 174 15.43 -22.42 -16.27
C ALA A 174 15.36 -23.93 -16.58
N LEU A 175 14.78 -24.73 -15.66
CA LEU A 175 14.55 -26.17 -15.88
C LEU A 175 13.46 -26.42 -16.93
N GLY A 176 12.51 -25.50 -17.11
CA GLY A 176 11.41 -25.64 -18.07
C GLY A 176 11.61 -24.80 -19.33
N SER A 177 12.00 -23.53 -19.17
CA SER A 177 12.11 -22.56 -20.28
C SER A 177 13.56 -22.34 -20.75
N GLY A 178 14.52 -23.11 -20.24
CA GLY A 178 15.94 -22.98 -20.57
C GLY A 178 16.67 -21.82 -19.90
N LEU A 179 17.97 -21.73 -20.14
CA LEU A 179 18.88 -20.76 -19.49
C LEU A 179 18.55 -19.29 -19.78
N ILE A 180 17.75 -19.01 -20.81
CA ILE A 180 17.27 -17.66 -21.11
C ILE A 180 16.43 -17.07 -19.97
N SER A 181 15.86 -17.91 -19.09
CA SER A 181 15.13 -17.47 -17.90
C SER A 181 16.01 -16.78 -16.85
N VAL A 182 17.28 -17.16 -16.74
CA VAL A 182 18.16 -16.75 -15.63
C VAL A 182 18.38 -15.23 -15.58
N PRO A 183 18.74 -14.54 -16.70
CA PRO A 183 18.90 -13.09 -16.69
C PRO A 183 17.63 -12.33 -16.25
N PHE A 184 16.44 -12.82 -16.59
CA PHE A 184 15.17 -12.21 -16.18
C PHE A 184 14.93 -12.30 -14.66
N GLY A 185 15.73 -13.09 -13.91
CA GLY A 185 15.76 -13.02 -12.45
C GLY A 185 16.06 -11.61 -11.92
N LEU A 186 16.81 -10.81 -12.66
CA LEU A 186 17.06 -9.40 -12.32
C LEU A 186 15.79 -8.55 -12.38
N VAL A 187 14.88 -8.84 -13.31
CA VAL A 187 13.56 -8.18 -13.41
C VAL A 187 12.73 -8.53 -12.19
N ASN A 188 12.72 -9.82 -11.82
CA ASN A 188 12.00 -10.32 -10.65
C ASN A 188 12.51 -9.70 -9.34
N ILE A 189 13.83 -9.63 -9.18
CA ILE A 189 14.51 -8.97 -8.05
C ILE A 189 14.17 -7.47 -8.02
N GLY A 190 14.29 -6.77 -9.14
CA GLY A 190 13.99 -5.34 -9.23
C GLY A 190 12.55 -5.02 -8.81
N GLY A 191 11.59 -5.80 -9.31
CA GLY A 191 10.20 -5.66 -8.91
C GLY A 191 9.95 -5.94 -7.44
N ALA A 192 10.57 -6.99 -6.88
CA ALA A 192 10.47 -7.31 -5.45
C ALA A 192 10.98 -6.17 -4.56
N LEU A 193 12.13 -5.58 -4.90
CA LEU A 193 12.70 -4.48 -4.12
C LEU A 193 11.79 -3.25 -4.17
N LEU A 194 11.26 -2.90 -5.34
CA LEU A 194 10.35 -1.78 -5.50
C LEU A 194 9.02 -1.98 -4.76
N TRP A 195 8.37 -3.13 -4.91
CA TRP A 195 7.15 -3.42 -4.15
C TRP A 195 7.40 -3.42 -2.64
N GLY A 196 8.46 -4.10 -2.19
CA GLY A 196 8.78 -4.21 -0.78
C GLY A 196 9.09 -2.86 -0.14
N TYR A 197 10.00 -2.06 -0.72
CA TYR A 197 10.34 -0.73 -0.20
C TYR A 197 9.22 0.29 -0.42
N GLY A 198 8.53 0.24 -1.56
CA GLY A 198 7.41 1.13 -1.88
C GLY A 198 6.29 0.99 -0.85
N VAL A 199 5.95 -0.24 -0.46
CA VAL A 199 4.92 -0.50 0.53
C VAL A 199 5.41 -0.23 1.97
N ARG A 200 6.60 -0.74 2.35
CA ARG A 200 7.07 -0.69 3.74
C ARG A 200 7.68 0.65 4.15
N ARG A 201 8.41 1.31 3.26
CA ARG A 201 9.11 2.58 3.57
C ARG A 201 8.36 3.79 3.02
N ALA A 202 7.94 3.74 1.76
CA ALA A 202 7.27 4.88 1.13
C ALA A 202 5.75 4.94 1.40
N GLY A 203 5.17 3.90 1.99
CA GLY A 203 3.73 3.86 2.32
C GLY A 203 2.83 3.96 1.08
N MET A 204 3.28 3.45 -0.06
CA MET A 204 2.52 3.52 -1.32
C MET A 204 1.30 2.59 -1.32
N ALA A 205 1.17 1.68 -0.35
CA ALA A 205 -0.04 0.90 -0.13
C ALA A 205 -1.11 1.64 0.72
N ARG A 206 -0.98 2.94 1.02
CA ARG A 206 -1.97 3.67 1.84
C ARG A 206 -3.28 3.98 1.10
N THR A 207 -3.24 4.10 -0.23
CA THR A 207 -4.41 4.38 -1.07
C THR A 207 -4.27 3.65 -2.41
N LEU A 208 -5.41 3.35 -3.06
CA LEU A 208 -5.39 2.67 -4.37
C LEU A 208 -4.61 3.46 -5.45
N PRO A 209 -4.72 4.79 -5.57
CA PRO A 209 -3.95 5.54 -6.56
C PRO A 209 -2.43 5.50 -6.32
N ARG A 210 -1.99 5.55 -5.05
CA ARG A 210 -0.56 5.43 -4.71
C ARG A 210 -0.04 4.04 -5.05
N PHE A 211 -0.83 3.00 -4.80
CA PHE A 211 -0.44 1.64 -5.11
C PHE A 211 -0.44 1.37 -6.62
N PHE A 212 -1.40 1.94 -7.35
CA PHE A 212 -1.38 1.95 -8.81
C PHE A 212 -0.11 2.62 -9.35
N ALA A 213 0.25 3.80 -8.84
CA ALA A 213 1.48 4.49 -9.22
C ALA A 213 2.74 3.66 -8.91
N LEU A 214 2.77 2.95 -7.78
CA LEU A 214 3.86 2.00 -7.48
C LEU A 214 3.98 0.93 -8.56
N ASN A 215 2.87 0.33 -8.99
CA ASN A 215 2.90 -0.69 -10.05
C ASN A 215 3.39 -0.14 -11.39
N LEU A 216 3.07 1.11 -11.74
CA LEU A 216 3.61 1.76 -12.93
C LEU A 216 5.13 1.97 -12.83
N VAL A 217 5.62 2.42 -11.68
CA VAL A 217 7.08 2.55 -11.44
C VAL A 217 7.76 1.18 -11.53
N VAL A 218 7.16 0.15 -10.95
CA VAL A 218 7.68 -1.22 -11.04
C VAL A 218 7.72 -1.68 -12.50
N ALA A 219 6.68 -1.43 -13.30
CA ALA A 219 6.65 -1.80 -14.71
C ALA A 219 7.73 -1.10 -15.54
N VAL A 220 7.94 0.20 -15.32
CA VAL A 220 9.00 0.96 -16.01
C VAL A 220 10.37 0.39 -15.67
N VAL A 221 10.68 0.19 -14.39
CA VAL A 221 11.99 -0.33 -13.97
C VAL A 221 12.19 -1.77 -14.45
N CYS A 222 11.16 -2.62 -14.34
CA CYS A 222 11.20 -3.97 -14.90
C CYS A 222 11.48 -3.94 -16.41
N SER A 223 10.88 -3.01 -17.14
CA SER A 223 11.11 -2.85 -18.58
C SER A 223 12.52 -2.35 -18.90
N MET A 224 13.04 -1.39 -18.13
CA MET A 224 14.42 -0.92 -18.28
C MET A 224 15.45 -2.03 -18.06
N ILE A 225 15.13 -3.03 -17.22
CA ILE A 225 15.98 -4.21 -17.00
C ILE A 225 15.75 -5.25 -18.11
N ALA A 226 14.50 -5.52 -18.48
CA ALA A 226 14.12 -6.56 -19.44
C ALA A 226 14.56 -6.23 -20.87
N VAL A 227 14.39 -4.99 -21.34
CA VAL A 227 14.64 -4.61 -22.73
C VAL A 227 16.10 -4.86 -23.15
N PRO A 228 17.13 -4.46 -22.38
CA PRO A 228 18.51 -4.83 -22.68
C PRO A 228 18.73 -6.35 -22.76
N ILE A 229 18.12 -7.12 -21.86
CA ILE A 229 18.22 -8.58 -21.85
C ILE A 229 17.61 -9.17 -23.12
N ILE A 230 16.43 -8.69 -23.53
CA ILE A 230 15.73 -9.12 -24.75
C ILE A 230 16.58 -8.82 -25.98
N VAL A 231 17.08 -7.59 -26.12
CA VAL A 231 17.89 -7.17 -27.28
C VAL A 231 19.20 -7.96 -27.37
N LEU A 232 19.89 -8.18 -26.25
CA LEU A 232 21.12 -8.97 -26.23
C LEU A 232 20.86 -10.45 -26.57
N SER A 233 19.73 -11.00 -26.14
CA SER A 233 19.34 -12.37 -26.45
C SER A 233 19.04 -12.53 -27.95
N LEU A 234 18.25 -11.62 -28.53
CA LEU A 234 17.95 -11.61 -29.97
C LEU A 234 19.19 -11.40 -30.84
N ARG A 235 20.11 -10.53 -30.43
CA ARG A 235 21.40 -10.35 -31.14
C ARG A 235 22.28 -11.59 -31.09
N ARG A 236 22.19 -12.41 -30.03
CA ARG A 236 22.95 -13.66 -29.94
C ARG A 236 22.47 -14.66 -30.99
N ASP A 237 21.17 -14.74 -31.21
CA ASP A 237 20.57 -15.63 -32.21
C ASP A 237 20.87 -15.16 -33.64
N LEU A 238 20.91 -13.84 -33.88
CA LEU A 238 21.25 -13.25 -35.18
C LEU A 238 22.73 -13.38 -35.56
N ARG A 239 23.67 -13.44 -34.58
CA ARG A 239 25.11 -13.59 -34.84
C ARG A 239 25.53 -15.00 -35.29
N VAL A 240 24.60 -15.95 -35.36
CA VAL A 240 24.84 -17.31 -35.87
C VAL A 240 24.70 -17.35 -37.42
N GLY A 241 24.36 -16.24 -38.09
CA GLY A 241 24.37 -16.12 -39.56
C GLY A 241 24.84 -14.75 -40.07
N ASP A 242 26.09 -14.70 -40.55
CA ASP A 242 26.76 -13.70 -41.43
C ASP A 242 26.96 -12.22 -41.04
N ASP A 243 28.22 -11.79 -41.27
CA ASP A 243 28.87 -10.52 -40.89
C ASP A 243 28.65 -9.32 -41.86
N VAL A 244 27.70 -9.37 -42.79
CA VAL A 244 27.51 -8.31 -43.83
C VAL A 244 26.35 -7.35 -43.52
N VAL A 245 25.42 -7.72 -42.65
CA VAL A 245 24.20 -6.93 -42.36
C VAL A 245 24.45 -5.81 -41.32
N THR A 246 25.57 -5.87 -40.58
CA THR A 246 25.86 -5.03 -39.40
C THR A 246 25.93 -3.52 -39.66
N GLN A 247 26.14 -3.08 -40.91
CA GLN A 247 26.21 -1.64 -41.27
C GLN A 247 24.90 -1.01 -41.78
N LEU A 248 23.94 -1.78 -42.32
CA LEU A 248 22.59 -1.26 -42.69
C LEU A 248 21.67 -1.05 -41.45
N ILE A 249 22.16 -1.49 -40.29
CA ILE A 249 21.39 -1.76 -39.08
C ILE A 249 21.24 -0.53 -38.17
N GLY A 250 21.98 0.57 -38.38
CA GLY A 250 21.96 1.77 -37.51
C GLY A 250 20.57 2.38 -37.29
N ASP A 251 19.93 2.87 -38.34
CA ASP A 251 18.59 3.50 -38.25
C ASP A 251 17.46 2.49 -37.96
N THR A 252 17.69 1.23 -38.34
CA THR A 252 16.75 0.12 -38.06
C THR A 252 16.81 -0.31 -36.58
N VAL A 253 17.98 -0.17 -35.93
CA VAL A 253 18.20 -0.55 -34.52
C VAL A 253 17.49 0.39 -33.56
N ASP A 254 17.47 1.70 -33.85
CA ASP A 254 16.74 2.65 -33.01
C ASP A 254 15.23 2.40 -33.09
N THR A 255 14.72 2.17 -34.30
CA THR A 255 13.31 1.79 -34.53
C THR A 255 12.97 0.46 -33.84
N PHE A 256 13.88 -0.52 -33.90
CA PHE A 256 13.70 -1.82 -33.26
C PHE A 256 13.73 -1.74 -31.74
N LEU A 257 14.67 -0.98 -31.16
CA LEU A 257 14.77 -0.77 -29.72
C LEU A 257 13.53 -0.06 -29.18
N LEU A 258 13.04 0.96 -29.89
CA LEU A 258 11.80 1.65 -29.55
C LEU A 258 10.60 0.72 -29.62
N ALA A 259 10.50 -0.13 -30.64
CA ALA A 259 9.40 -1.10 -30.78
C ALA A 259 9.40 -2.15 -29.66
N VAL A 260 10.55 -2.79 -29.39
CA VAL A 260 10.70 -3.76 -28.30
C VAL A 260 10.44 -3.09 -26.94
N GLY A 261 10.99 -1.90 -26.74
CA GLY A 261 10.80 -1.12 -25.52
C GLY A 261 9.34 -0.78 -25.26
N PHE A 262 8.64 -0.28 -26.28
CA PHE A 262 7.22 0.07 -26.18
C PHE A 262 6.35 -1.17 -25.94
N SER A 263 6.56 -2.24 -26.71
CA SER A 263 5.84 -3.51 -26.56
C SER A 263 6.03 -4.10 -25.15
N ASN A 264 7.29 -4.20 -24.70
CA ASN A 264 7.58 -4.74 -23.37
C ASN A 264 7.04 -3.85 -22.24
N LEU A 265 7.06 -2.53 -22.40
CA LEU A 265 6.48 -1.62 -21.42
C LEU A 265 4.95 -1.80 -21.31
N LEU A 266 4.26 -1.96 -22.44
CA LEU A 266 2.81 -2.18 -22.44
C LEU A 266 2.46 -3.50 -21.72
N THR A 267 3.12 -4.59 -22.10
CA THR A 267 2.95 -5.90 -21.46
C THR A 267 3.33 -5.86 -19.98
N SER A 268 4.49 -5.27 -19.64
CA SER A 268 4.95 -5.18 -18.25
C SER A 268 4.02 -4.32 -17.40
N THR A 269 3.38 -3.31 -17.98
CA THR A 269 2.43 -2.46 -17.25
C THR A 269 1.19 -3.26 -16.86
N GLY A 270 0.56 -3.96 -17.81
CA GLY A 270 -0.58 -4.83 -17.52
C GLY A 270 -0.22 -5.89 -16.48
N ASP A 271 0.91 -6.56 -16.68
CA ASP A 271 1.38 -7.63 -15.80
C ASP A 271 1.64 -7.15 -14.36
N LYS A 272 2.27 -5.99 -14.17
CA LYS A 272 2.66 -5.51 -12.83
C LYS A 272 1.49 -4.91 -12.09
N VAL A 273 0.56 -4.28 -12.80
CA VAL A 273 -0.72 -3.84 -12.23
C VAL A 273 -1.50 -5.07 -11.74
N ILE A 274 -1.72 -6.08 -12.58
CA ILE A 274 -2.44 -7.30 -12.20
C ILE A 274 -1.74 -7.99 -11.01
N SER A 275 -0.45 -8.29 -11.14
CA SER A 275 0.31 -8.99 -10.12
C SER A 275 0.35 -8.24 -8.79
N GLY A 276 0.54 -6.92 -8.83
CA GLY A 276 0.56 -6.07 -7.66
C GLY A 276 -0.78 -6.05 -6.94
N PHE A 277 -1.90 -5.87 -7.66
CA PHE A 277 -3.23 -5.83 -7.03
C PHE A 277 -3.68 -7.20 -6.51
N VAL A 278 -3.37 -8.29 -7.23
CA VAL A 278 -3.57 -9.65 -6.71
C VAL A 278 -2.78 -9.83 -5.41
N ALA A 279 -1.51 -9.42 -5.39
CA ALA A 279 -0.69 -9.48 -4.19
C ALA A 279 -1.26 -8.64 -3.03
N LEU A 280 -1.76 -7.44 -3.33
CA LEU A 280 -2.40 -6.58 -2.32
C LEU A 280 -3.59 -7.29 -1.66
N VAL A 281 -4.48 -7.90 -2.45
CA VAL A 281 -5.64 -8.65 -1.96
C VAL A 281 -5.23 -9.89 -1.17
N VAL A 282 -4.22 -10.63 -1.63
CA VAL A 282 -3.75 -11.82 -0.92
C VAL A 282 -3.15 -11.43 0.44
N VAL A 283 -2.30 -10.40 0.49
CA VAL A 283 -1.65 -10.01 1.76
C VAL A 283 -2.66 -9.40 2.74
N THR A 284 -3.71 -8.71 2.28
CA THR A 284 -4.76 -8.23 3.20
C THR A 284 -5.53 -9.37 3.86
N ALA A 285 -5.62 -10.53 3.21
CA ALA A 285 -6.22 -11.75 3.76
C ALA A 285 -5.26 -12.56 4.67
N LEU A 286 -3.95 -12.27 4.67
CA LEU A 286 -2.99 -12.97 5.53
C LEU A 286 -3.12 -12.58 7.02
N PRO A 287 -2.67 -13.46 7.95
CA PRO A 287 -2.63 -13.16 9.37
C PRO A 287 -1.92 -11.84 9.69
N ALA A 288 -2.34 -11.16 10.75
CA ALA A 288 -1.84 -9.84 11.14
C ALA A 288 -0.29 -9.78 11.25
N ALA A 289 0.36 -10.89 11.62
CA ALA A 289 1.81 -11.01 11.67
C ALA A 289 2.51 -10.60 10.36
N PHE A 290 1.94 -10.95 9.19
CA PHE A 290 2.51 -10.61 7.87
C PHE A 290 2.21 -9.18 7.43
N ARG A 291 1.29 -8.52 8.12
CA ARG A 291 0.86 -7.14 7.87
C ARG A 291 1.56 -6.14 8.79
N ALA A 292 2.33 -6.63 9.76
CA ALA A 292 3.09 -5.81 10.70
C ALA A 292 4.07 -4.88 9.97
N GLY A 293 4.09 -3.61 10.37
CA GLY A 293 4.96 -2.58 9.78
C GLY A 293 4.53 -2.06 8.40
N VAL A 294 3.34 -2.43 7.90
CA VAL A 294 2.80 -1.93 6.62
C VAL A 294 1.61 -1.00 6.87
N ARG A 295 1.60 0.17 6.23
CA ARG A 295 0.47 1.11 6.25
C ARG A 295 -0.49 0.79 5.09
N TRP A 296 -1.57 0.09 5.39
CA TRP A 296 -2.54 -0.46 4.42
C TRP A 296 -3.56 0.55 3.90
N VAL A 297 -4.16 0.23 2.75
CA VAL A 297 -5.31 0.94 2.18
C VAL A 297 -6.45 0.80 3.17
N ARG A 298 -6.96 1.93 3.67
CA ARG A 298 -8.24 1.92 4.39
C ARG A 298 -9.33 1.86 3.33
N ILE A 299 -9.86 0.65 3.10
CA ILE A 299 -11.08 0.49 2.30
C ILE A 299 -12.23 0.94 3.23
N PRO A 300 -13.03 1.96 2.83
CA PRO A 300 -14.15 2.45 3.62
C PRO A 300 -15.24 1.39 3.81
#